data_AF-A0A9X6W1Y3-F1
#
_entry.id   AF-A0A9X6W1Y3-F1
#
_cell.length_a   1.000
_cell.length_b   1.000
_cell.length_c   1.000
_cell.angle_alpha   90.00
_cell.angle_beta   90.00
_cell.angle_gamma   90.00
#
_symmetry.space_group_name_H-M   'P 1'
#
loop_
_entity.id
_entity.type
_entity.pdbx_description
1 polymer ?
#
loop_
_entity_poly.entity_id
_entity_poly.type
_entity_poly.pdbx_seq_one_letter_code
_entity_poly.pdbx_strand_id
1 'polypeptide(L)'
;MDIVQIVKEIESETKEALVEKMVGKKFADGEFPNELMQLTTEIIVNLVLSNLSTQSFNLKPIRQGHIFLITATDEFDNTVVDVMYITRYENENPLDFEIEDVNVAVKEYVFKKAVEEIEAEKNKDKELTQ
;
A
#
# COMPACT_ATOMS: atom_id res chain seq x y z
N MET A 1 -4.36 -20.25 -9.83
CA MET A 1 -3.55 -19.03 -10.01
C MET A 1 -2.54 -19.03 -8.88
N ASP A 2 -1.24 -18.89 -9.17
CA ASP A 2 -0.19 -18.91 -8.13
C ASP A 2 -0.29 -17.63 -7.30
N ILE A 3 -0.32 -17.73 -5.97
CA ILE A 3 -0.42 -16.59 -5.05
C ILE A 3 0.71 -15.58 -5.27
N VAL A 4 1.88 -16.06 -5.68
CA VAL A 4 3.03 -15.22 -6.04
C VAL A 4 2.71 -14.36 -7.27
N GLN A 5 1.98 -14.89 -8.24
CA GLN A 5 1.57 -14.14 -9.42
C GLN A 5 0.52 -13.08 -9.07
N ILE A 6 -0.46 -13.43 -8.23
CA ILE A 6 -1.50 -12.48 -7.76
C ILE A 6 -0.86 -11.29 -7.04
N VAL A 7 0.07 -11.56 -6.12
CA VAL A 7 0.75 -10.50 -5.35
C VAL A 7 1.56 -9.60 -6.27
N LYS A 8 2.24 -10.16 -7.28
CA LYS A 8 2.98 -9.37 -8.27
C LYS A 8 2.08 -8.50 -9.15
N GLU A 9 0.91 -9.02 -9.54
CA GLU A 9 -0.09 -8.26 -10.30
C GLU A 9 -0.61 -7.09 -9.45
N ILE A 10 -1.02 -7.34 -8.20
CA ILE A 10 -1.45 -6.30 -7.25
C ILE A 10 -0.36 -5.25 -7.02
N GLU A 11 0.88 -5.69 -6.80
CA GLU A 11 2.03 -4.78 -6.59
C GLU A 11 2.28 -3.90 -7.82
N SER A 12 2.26 -4.49 -9.02
CA SER A 12 2.46 -3.76 -10.28
C SER A 12 1.34 -2.75 -10.53
N GLU A 13 0.08 -3.16 -10.40
CA GLU A 13 -1.09 -2.29 -10.58
C GLU A 13 -1.09 -1.14 -9.56
N THR A 14 -0.76 -1.45 -8.30
CA THR A 14 -0.64 -0.44 -7.23
C THR A 14 0.46 0.56 -7.54
N LYS A 15 1.63 0.09 -8.00
CA LYS A 15 2.74 0.96 -8.40
C LYS A 15 2.34 1.85 -9.57
N GLU A 16 1.74 1.29 -10.61
CA GLU A 16 1.31 2.04 -11.80
C GLU A 16 0.31 3.15 -11.43
N ALA A 17 -0.71 2.83 -10.63
CA ALA A 17 -1.71 3.79 -10.18
C ALA A 17 -1.11 4.93 -9.34
N LEU A 18 -0.16 4.62 -8.46
CA LEU A 18 0.55 5.62 -7.66
C LEU A 18 1.47 6.48 -8.53
N VAL A 19 2.21 5.88 -9.47
CA VAL A 19 3.08 6.62 -10.39
C VAL A 19 2.26 7.62 -11.20
N GLU A 20 1.15 7.18 -11.80
CA GLU A 20 0.27 8.02 -12.60
C GLU A 20 -0.31 9.19 -11.80
N LYS A 21 -0.72 8.95 -10.54
CA LYS A 21 -1.31 9.99 -9.69
C LYS A 21 -0.29 10.92 -9.03
N MET A 22 0.93 10.45 -8.75
CA MET A 22 1.84 11.13 -7.82
C MET A 22 3.11 11.68 -8.45
N VAL A 23 3.72 11.00 -9.42
CA VAL A 23 5.00 11.47 -9.98
C VAL A 23 4.81 12.82 -10.68
N GLY A 24 5.70 13.77 -10.37
CA GLY A 24 5.62 15.15 -10.83
C GLY A 24 4.66 16.05 -10.04
N LYS A 25 3.87 15.50 -9.10
CA LYS A 25 3.09 16.34 -8.18
C LYS A 25 4.01 17.04 -7.20
N LYS A 26 3.66 18.30 -6.91
CA LYS A 26 4.35 19.16 -5.95
C LYS A 26 3.54 19.27 -4.66
N PHE A 27 4.23 19.20 -3.54
CA PHE A 27 3.66 19.31 -2.21
C PHE A 27 4.42 20.37 -1.42
N ALA A 28 3.69 21.09 -0.56
CA ALA A 28 4.31 21.98 0.40
C ALA A 28 5.13 21.19 1.44
N ASP A 29 6.19 21.80 1.99
CA ASP A 29 6.91 21.14 3.09
C ASP A 29 5.96 20.89 4.25
N GLY A 30 5.93 19.64 4.67
CA GLY A 30 5.19 19.22 5.84
C GLY A 30 5.71 17.88 6.29
N GLU A 31 5.51 17.55 7.56
CA GLU A 31 5.89 16.25 8.10
C GLU A 31 5.26 15.13 7.26
N PHE A 32 4.00 15.29 6.86
CA PHE A 32 3.35 14.51 5.81
C PHE A 32 2.19 15.30 5.17
N PRO A 33 2.21 15.58 3.85
CA PRO A 33 1.09 16.26 3.20
C PRO A 33 -0.21 15.43 3.27
N ASN A 34 -1.31 16.06 3.67
CA ASN A 34 -2.61 15.39 3.78
C ASN A 34 -3.07 14.78 2.44
N GLU A 35 -2.84 15.48 1.33
CA GLU A 35 -3.19 14.98 0.00
C GLU A 35 -2.39 13.71 -0.36
N LEU A 36 -1.08 13.67 -0.06
CA LEU A 36 -0.24 12.49 -0.27
C LEU A 36 -0.78 11.29 0.52
N MET A 37 -1.14 11.49 1.80
CA MET A 37 -1.75 10.45 2.63
C MET A 37 -3.08 9.97 2.06
N GLN A 38 -3.98 10.89 1.72
CA GLN A 38 -5.33 10.56 1.24
C GLN A 38 -5.29 9.75 -0.05
N LEU A 39 -4.53 10.21 -1.04
CA LEU A 39 -4.43 9.54 -2.34
C LEU A 39 -3.73 8.18 -2.21
N THR A 40 -2.71 8.06 -1.34
CA THR A 40 -2.07 6.76 -1.08
C THR A 40 -3.05 5.80 -0.41
N THR A 41 -3.82 6.28 0.57
CA THR A 41 -4.82 5.48 1.28
C THR A 41 -5.89 4.97 0.32
N GLU A 42 -6.43 5.84 -0.54
CA GLU A 42 -7.42 5.46 -1.54
C GLU A 42 -6.92 4.33 -2.45
N ILE A 43 -5.68 4.44 -2.94
CA ILE A 43 -5.11 3.42 -3.82
C ILE A 43 -4.84 2.11 -3.09
N ILE A 44 -4.25 2.16 -1.88
CA ILE A 44 -4.01 0.96 -1.07
C ILE A 44 -5.33 0.25 -0.74
N VAL A 45 -6.37 0.99 -0.36
CA VAL A 45 -7.68 0.41 -0.05
C VAL A 45 -8.28 -0.28 -1.29
N ASN A 46 -8.24 0.39 -2.44
CA ASN A 46 -8.88 -0.11 -3.65
C ASN A 46 -8.15 -1.28 -4.31
N LEU A 47 -6.82 -1.31 -4.28
CA LEU A 47 -6.02 -2.28 -5.04
C LEU A 47 -5.39 -3.36 -4.16
N VAL A 48 -5.06 -3.06 -2.90
CA VAL A 48 -4.41 -4.03 -2.00
C VAL A 48 -5.42 -4.61 -1.02
N LEU A 49 -6.10 -3.76 -0.24
CA LEU A 49 -6.95 -4.22 0.85
C LEU A 49 -8.27 -4.84 0.39
N SER A 50 -8.80 -4.43 -0.78
CA SER A 50 -9.98 -5.04 -1.41
C SER A 50 -9.79 -6.54 -1.71
N ASN A 51 -8.55 -7.00 -1.79
CA ASN A 51 -8.18 -8.40 -2.02
C ASN A 51 -7.99 -9.20 -0.72
N LEU A 52 -8.21 -8.59 0.46
CA LEU A 52 -8.04 -9.22 1.77
C LEU A 52 -9.35 -9.19 2.57
N SER A 53 -9.52 -10.15 3.49
CA SER A 53 -10.66 -10.24 4.42
C SER A 53 -10.57 -9.27 5.61
N THR A 54 -9.53 -8.42 5.66
CA THR A 54 -9.18 -7.61 6.83
C THR A 54 -10.21 -6.52 7.10
N GLN A 55 -10.66 -6.38 8.35
CA GLN A 55 -11.68 -5.38 8.73
C GLN A 55 -11.08 -4.04 9.15
N SER A 56 -9.80 -3.99 9.52
CA SER A 56 -9.12 -2.76 9.91
C SER A 56 -7.65 -2.74 9.49
N PHE A 57 -7.15 -1.54 9.21
CA PHE A 57 -5.75 -1.30 8.87
C PHE A 57 -5.26 -0.01 9.52
N ASN A 58 -3.95 0.07 9.75
CA ASN A 58 -3.26 1.25 10.23
C ASN A 58 -2.26 1.74 9.18
N LEU A 59 -2.08 3.05 9.07
CA LEU A 59 -1.05 3.66 8.23
C LEU A 59 0.02 4.29 9.10
N LYS A 60 1.28 3.95 8.84
CA LYS A 60 2.44 4.44 9.57
C LYS A 60 3.34 5.23 8.61
N PRO A 61 3.17 6.56 8.53
CA PRO A 61 4.03 7.42 7.74
C PRO A 61 5.40 7.63 8.41
N ILE A 62 6.47 7.60 7.64
CA ILE A 62 7.84 7.91 8.06
C ILE A 62 8.46 8.82 7.00
N ARG A 63 9.07 9.93 7.43
CA ARG A 63 9.85 10.81 6.56
C ARG A 63 11.32 10.74 6.94
N GLN A 64 12.20 10.46 5.98
CA GLN A 64 13.65 10.47 6.17
C GLN A 64 14.34 11.19 5.00
N GLY A 65 14.66 12.46 5.21
CA GLY A 65 15.30 13.30 4.19
C GLY A 65 14.42 13.47 2.94
N HIS A 66 14.82 12.84 1.83
CA HIS A 66 14.11 12.87 0.55
C HIS A 66 13.24 11.62 0.31
N ILE A 67 13.02 10.82 1.35
CA ILE A 67 12.20 9.60 1.28
C ILE A 67 10.99 9.75 2.19
N PHE A 68 9.81 9.45 1.66
CA PHE A 68 8.58 9.27 2.42
C PHE A 68 8.13 7.82 2.30
N LEU A 69 8.03 7.13 3.42
CA LEU A 69 7.55 5.74 3.49
C LEU A 69 6.18 5.73 4.16
N ILE A 70 5.21 5.08 3.55
CA ILE A 70 3.91 4.78 4.13
C ILE A 70 3.79 3.27 4.22
N THR A 71 3.73 2.76 5.44
CA THR A 71 3.50 1.33 5.69
C THR A 71 2.06 1.13 6.11
N ALA A 72 1.32 0.26 5.42
CA ALA A 72 0.03 -0.23 5.86
C ALA A 72 0.19 -1.53 6.65
N THR A 73 -0.40 -1.59 7.83
CA THR A 73 -0.43 -2.79 8.67
C THR A 73 -1.85 -3.24 8.96
N ASP A 74 -2.05 -4.54 9.20
CA ASP A 74 -3.31 -5.06 9.73
C ASP A 74 -3.48 -4.75 11.24
N GLU A 75 -4.55 -5.27 11.83
CA GLU A 75 -4.87 -5.19 13.27
C GLU A 75 -3.86 -5.86 14.20
N PHE A 76 -3.01 -6.74 13.67
CA PHE A 76 -1.95 -7.44 14.40
C PHE A 76 -0.56 -6.82 14.15
N ASP A 77 -0.51 -5.62 13.58
CA ASP A 77 0.73 -4.94 13.18
C ASP A 77 1.56 -5.68 12.13
N ASN A 78 0.95 -6.62 11.38
CA ASN A 78 1.59 -7.23 10.21
C ASN A 78 1.63 -6.24 9.06
N THR A 79 2.80 -6.01 8.47
CA THR A 79 2.90 -5.23 7.24
C THR A 79 2.16 -5.92 6.10
N VAL A 80 1.28 -5.18 5.44
CA VAL A 80 0.55 -5.59 4.24
C VAL A 80 1.22 -5.03 2.99
N VAL A 81 1.50 -3.72 2.99
CA VAL A 81 2.15 -3.02 1.89
C VAL A 81 3.02 -1.88 2.40
N ASP A 82 4.18 -1.72 1.77
CA ASP A 82 5.08 -0.58 1.95
C ASP A 82 5.05 0.26 0.66
N VAL A 83 4.82 1.56 0.79
CA VAL A 83 4.87 2.52 -0.32
C VAL A 83 5.96 3.55 -0.03
N MET A 84 6.97 3.62 -0.89
CA MET A 84 8.10 4.52 -0.78
C MET A 84 8.06 5.57 -1.89
N TYR A 85 8.00 6.83 -1.52
CA TYR A 85 8.15 7.97 -2.40
C TYR A 85 9.56 8.56 -2.27
N ILE A 86 10.18 8.83 -3.41
CA ILE A 86 11.44 9.57 -3.51
C ILE A 86 11.11 10.99 -3.98
N THR A 87 11.64 11.99 -3.30
CA THR A 87 11.31 13.39 -3.56
C THR A 87 12.51 14.21 -3.99
N ARG A 88 12.25 15.21 -4.82
CA ARG A 88 13.22 16.22 -5.25
C ARG A 88 12.79 17.58 -4.72
N TYR A 89 13.71 18.29 -4.07
CA TYR A 89 13.49 19.67 -3.64
C TYR A 89 13.90 20.63 -4.75
N GLU A 90 13.06 21.63 -5.05
CA GLU A 90 13.41 22.66 -6.03
C GLU A 90 14.19 23.80 -5.37
N ASN A 91 15.24 24.27 -6.05
CA ASN A 91 16.17 25.29 -5.55
C ASN A 91 15.56 26.71 -5.42
N GLU A 92 14.27 26.89 -5.69
CA GLU A 92 13.60 28.22 -5.65
C GLU A 92 12.73 28.41 -4.41
N ASN A 93 12.29 27.34 -3.75
CA ASN A 93 11.60 27.39 -2.47
C ASN A 93 12.03 26.17 -1.62
N PRO A 94 12.92 26.34 -0.62
CA PRO A 94 13.62 25.23 0.04
C PRO A 94 12.72 24.32 0.90
N LEU A 95 11.42 24.57 0.87
CA LEU A 95 10.38 23.91 1.65
C LEU A 95 9.55 22.99 0.74
N ASP A 96 9.30 23.33 -0.52
CA ASP A 96 8.43 22.50 -1.36
C ASP A 96 9.20 21.34 -2.00
N PHE A 97 8.51 20.23 -2.24
CA PHE A 97 9.08 19.04 -2.88
C PHE A 97 8.19 18.48 -3.98
N GLU A 98 8.82 17.82 -4.93
CA GLU A 98 8.17 17.08 -6.01
C GLU A 98 8.40 15.58 -5.82
N ILE A 99 7.42 14.74 -6.15
CA ILE A 99 7.61 13.29 -6.18
C ILE A 99 8.36 12.92 -7.48
N GLU A 100 9.55 12.34 -7.35
CA GLU A 100 10.38 11.89 -8.47
C GLU A 100 10.10 10.42 -8.83
N ASP A 101 9.93 9.57 -7.81
CA ASP A 101 9.72 8.13 -8.01
C ASP A 101 8.83 7.53 -6.92
N VAL A 102 8.20 6.40 -7.25
CA VAL A 102 7.38 5.60 -6.33
C VAL A 102 7.75 4.13 -6.44
N ASN A 103 7.94 3.49 -5.29
CA ASN A 103 8.13 2.06 -5.18
C ASN A 103 7.10 1.46 -4.21
N VAL A 104 6.63 0.26 -4.55
CA VAL A 104 5.61 -0.46 -3.80
C VAL A 104 6.15 -1.86 -3.52
N ALA A 105 5.93 -2.37 -2.32
CA ALA A 105 6.23 -3.75 -1.95
C ALA A 105 5.07 -4.35 -1.17
N VAL A 106 4.44 -5.39 -1.72
CA VAL A 106 3.31 -6.10 -1.11
C VAL A 106 3.80 -7.36 -0.40
N LYS A 107 3.36 -7.60 0.83
CA LYS A 107 3.80 -8.77 1.62
C LYS A 107 2.98 -10.01 1.29
N GLU A 108 3.60 -10.94 0.56
CA GLU A 108 2.98 -12.21 0.13
C GLU A 108 2.33 -13.03 1.26
N TYR A 109 2.91 -13.04 2.46
CA TYR A 109 2.45 -13.92 3.54
C TYR A 109 1.04 -13.58 4.04
N VAL A 110 0.64 -12.31 3.96
CA VAL A 110 -0.69 -11.86 4.37
C VAL A 110 -1.75 -12.43 3.43
N PHE A 111 -1.45 -12.44 2.13
CA PHE A 111 -2.32 -13.01 1.11
C PHE A 111 -2.40 -14.54 1.19
N LYS A 112 -1.29 -15.22 1.51
CA LYS A 112 -1.30 -16.67 1.75
C LYS A 112 -2.23 -17.06 2.90
N LYS A 113 -2.13 -16.36 4.03
CA LYS A 113 -3.04 -16.59 5.18
C LYS A 113 -4.50 -16.37 4.82
N ALA A 114 -4.82 -15.28 4.12
CA ALA A 114 -6.20 -15.00 3.71
C ALA A 114 -6.76 -16.11 2.80
N VAL A 115 -5.96 -16.63 1.86
CA VAL A 115 -6.38 -17.77 1.02
C VAL A 115 -6.61 -19.03 1.85
N GLU A 116 -5.69 -19.37 2.76
CA GLU A 116 -5.81 -20.52 3.65
C GLU A 116 -7.07 -20.44 4.54
N GLU A 117 -7.39 -19.26 5.06
CA GLU A 117 -8.60 -19.00 5.86
C GLU A 117 -9.88 -19.19 5.02
N ILE A 118 -9.93 -18.63 3.80
CA ILE A 118 -11.06 -18.78 2.87
C ILE A 118 -11.27 -20.26 2.51
N GLU A 119 -10.20 -21.02 2.29
CA GLU A 119 -10.28 -22.45 2.00
C GLU A 119 -10.75 -23.26 3.22
N ALA A 120 -10.29 -22.91 4.43
CA ALA A 120 -10.73 -23.54 5.67
C ALA A 120 -12.22 -23.29 5.96
N GLU A 121 -12.72 -22.08 5.72
CA GLU A 121 -14.14 -21.74 5.87
C GLU A 121 -15.02 -22.49 4.87
N LYS A 122 -14.63 -22.52 3.59
CA LYS A 122 -15.36 -23.27 2.54
C LYS A 122 -15.46 -24.77 2.84
N ASN A 123 -14.46 -25.33 3.51
CA ASN A 123 -14.47 -26.74 3.90
C ASN A 123 -15.34 -27.01 5.13
N LYS A 124 -15.38 -26.10 6.11
CA LYS A 124 -16.30 -26.19 7.25
C LYS A 124 -17.78 -26.13 6.83
N ASP A 125 -18.12 -25.27 5.87
CA ASP A 125 -19.51 -25.16 5.38
C ASP A 125 -19.99 -26.41 4.63
N LYS A 126 -19.07 -27.15 3.99
CA LYS A 126 -19.38 -28.43 3.34
C LYS A 126 -19.63 -29.58 4.33
N GLU A 127 -18.98 -29.56 5.50
CA GLU A 127 -19.18 -30.57 6.54
C GLU A 127 -20.48 -30.35 7.33
N LEU A 128 -20.97 -29.11 7.41
CA LEU A 128 -22.22 -28.77 8.10
C LEU A 128 -23.49 -28.97 7.24
N THR A 129 -23.33 -29.22 5.94
CA THR A 129 -24.44 -29.43 4.99
C THR A 129 -24.59 -30.88 4.51
N GLN A 130 -23.81 -31.82 5.08
CA GLN A 130 -23.95 -33.27 4.92
C GLN A 130 -24.57 -33.91 6.18
#